data_AF-A0A0F8Z505-F1
#
_entry.id   AF-A0A0F8Z505-F1
#
_cell.length_a   1.000
_cell.length_b   1.000
_cell.length_c   1.000
_cell.angle_alpha   90.00
_cell.angle_beta   90.00
_cell.angle_gamma   90.00
#
_symmetry.space_group_name_H-M   'P 1'
#
loop_
_entity.id
_entity.type
_entity.pdbx_description
1 polymer ?
#
loop_
_entity_poly.entity_id
_entity_poly.type
_entity_poly.pdbx_seq_one_letter_code
_entity_poly.pdbx_strand_id
1 'polypeptide(L)'
;CHKSMIRTHAEITKLFEYWQAREPIPWIKVHDLPDFVYFPHKRHIAAGVDCSACHGQVATMARVTKGASLQMGWCRDCHQKLEGKNGQQCSTCHN
;
A
#
# COMPACT_ATOMS: atom_id res chain seq x y z
N CYS A 1 18.88 -2.30 -12.43
CA CYS A 1 18.16 -3.22 -13.35
C CYS A 1 17.88 -2.58 -14.71
N HIS A 2 17.01 -1.56 -14.82
CA HIS A 2 16.58 -1.01 -16.12
C HIS A 2 17.67 -0.32 -16.97
N LYS A 3 18.84 -0.04 -16.39
CA LYS A 3 20.03 0.44 -17.13
C LYS A 3 20.53 -0.56 -18.18
N SER A 4 20.33 -1.86 -17.96
CA SER A 4 20.87 -2.94 -18.81
C SER A 4 19.81 -3.90 -19.36
N MET A 5 18.57 -3.86 -18.87
CA MET A 5 17.51 -4.80 -19.26
C MET A 5 16.26 -4.07 -19.75
N ILE A 6 15.64 -4.59 -20.81
CA ILE A 6 14.33 -4.17 -21.34
C ILE A 6 14.27 -2.66 -21.64
N ARG A 7 15.34 -2.12 -22.24
CA ARG A 7 15.50 -0.67 -22.47
C ARG A 7 14.53 -0.09 -23.49
N THR A 8 13.93 -0.92 -24.33
CA THR A 8 13.05 -0.50 -25.45
C THR A 8 11.56 -0.54 -25.10
N HIS A 9 11.19 -1.01 -23.90
CA HIS A 9 9.79 -1.06 -23.50
C HIS A 9 9.28 0.35 -23.12
N ALA A 10 8.08 0.71 -23.59
CA ALA A 10 7.53 2.07 -23.46
C ALA A 10 7.54 2.61 -22.01
N GLU A 11 7.14 1.81 -21.02
CA GLU A 11 7.16 2.23 -19.61
C GLU A 11 8.58 2.46 -19.06
N ILE A 12 9.58 1.76 -19.60
CA ILE A 12 10.99 1.97 -19.22
C ILE A 12 11.55 3.22 -19.88
N THR A 13 11.11 3.56 -21.09
CA THR A 13 11.44 4.84 -21.73
C THR A 13 10.94 6.00 -20.86
N LYS A 14 9.68 5.96 -20.40
CA LYS A 14 9.13 6.97 -19.48
C LYS A 14 9.95 7.10 -18.20
N LEU A 15 10.37 5.99 -17.60
CA LEU A 15 11.26 5.99 -16.43
C LEU A 15 12.56 6.77 -16.70
N PHE A 16 13.17 6.60 -17.88
CA PHE A 16 14.39 7.31 -18.25
C PHE A 16 14.16 8.80 -18.54
N GLU A 17 13.01 9.18 -19.09
CA GLU A 17 12.65 10.59 -19.31
C GLU A 17 12.62 11.36 -17.98
N TYR A 18 11.90 10.85 -16.97
CA TYR A 18 11.87 11.42 -15.62
C TYR A 18 13.27 11.45 -14.98
N TRP A 19 14.05 10.38 -15.13
CA TRP A 19 15.41 10.33 -14.61
C TRP A 19 16.34 11.39 -15.23
N GLN A 20 16.27 11.60 -16.54
CA GLN A 20 17.07 12.60 -17.25
C GLN A 20 16.64 14.02 -16.90
N ALA A 21 15.33 14.25 -16.78
CA ALA A 21 14.76 15.53 -16.34
C ALA A 21 15.06 15.84 -14.86
N ARG A 22 15.53 14.87 -14.07
CA ARG A 22 15.66 14.94 -12.61
C ARG A 22 14.34 15.26 -11.90
N GLU A 23 13.25 14.75 -12.47
CA GLU A 23 11.91 14.92 -11.93
C GLU A 23 11.43 13.62 -11.29
N PRO A 24 10.73 13.67 -10.14
CA PRO A 24 10.14 12.50 -9.55
C PRO A 24 8.98 11.99 -10.42
N ILE A 25 8.86 10.67 -10.53
CA ILE A 25 7.71 10.06 -11.20
C ILE A 25 6.46 10.35 -10.37
N PRO A 26 5.38 10.91 -10.97
CA PRO A 26 4.14 11.22 -10.28
C PRO A 26 3.32 9.95 -10.05
N TRP A 27 3.74 9.12 -9.10
CA TRP A 27 3.02 7.90 -8.76
C TRP A 27 1.62 8.19 -8.21
N ILE A 28 0.63 7.49 -8.76
CA ILE A 28 -0.72 7.50 -8.22
C ILE A 28 -0.76 6.53 -7.04
N LYS A 29 -0.97 7.05 -5.82
CA LYS A 29 -1.13 6.22 -4.62
C LYS A 29 -2.51 5.55 -4.64
N VAL A 30 -2.54 4.22 -4.82
CA VAL A 30 -3.80 3.46 -4.90
C VAL A 30 -4.48 3.32 -3.53
N HIS A 31 -3.69 3.09 -2.49
CA HIS A 31 -4.16 2.97 -1.11
C HIS A 31 -3.82 4.25 -0.38
N ASP A 32 -4.78 5.19 -0.36
CA ASP A 32 -4.65 6.49 0.29
C ASP A 32 -5.72 6.60 1.36
N LEU A 33 -5.32 6.43 2.62
CA LEU A 33 -6.19 6.65 3.78
C LEU A 33 -6.19 8.14 4.12
N PRO A 34 -7.28 8.67 4.70
CA PRO A 34 -7.31 10.06 5.14
C PRO A 34 -6.18 10.38 6.11
N ASP A 35 -5.63 11.60 6.05
CA ASP A 35 -4.45 11.99 6.82
C ASP A 35 -4.67 11.96 8.35
N PHE A 36 -5.92 12.08 8.80
CA PHE A 36 -6.29 11.93 10.21
C PHE A 36 -6.29 10.45 10.68
N VAL A 37 -5.92 9.51 9.82
CA VAL A 37 -5.77 8.08 10.14
C VAL A 37 -4.30 7.71 10.23
N TYR A 38 -3.84 7.37 11.43
CA TYR A 38 -2.51 6.86 11.65
C TYR A 38 -2.44 5.34 11.41
N PHE A 39 -1.73 4.92 10.37
CA PHE A 39 -1.57 3.51 10.00
C PHE A 39 -0.09 3.07 9.89
N PRO A 40 0.50 2.55 10.99
CA PRO A 40 1.88 2.05 10.95
C PRO A 40 1.95 0.59 10.46
N HIS A 41 2.55 0.36 9.29
CA HIS A 41 2.79 -0.98 8.74
C HIS A 41 3.50 -1.92 9.72
N LYS A 42 4.51 -1.40 10.45
CA LYS A 42 5.34 -2.17 11.39
C LYS A 42 4.51 -2.97 12.42
N ARG A 43 3.41 -2.41 12.94
CA ARG A 43 2.58 -3.09 13.94
C ARG A 43 1.84 -4.30 13.37
N HIS A 44 1.32 -4.15 12.15
CA HIS A 44 0.55 -5.19 11.45
C HIS A 44 1.46 -6.33 11.00
N ILE A 45 2.64 -6.00 10.46
CA ILE A 45 3.65 -7.00 10.09
C ILE A 45 4.14 -7.77 11.32
N ALA A 46 4.40 -7.08 12.44
CA ALA A 46 4.83 -7.73 13.68
C ALA A 46 3.74 -8.64 14.29
N ALA A 47 2.47 -8.39 14.00
CA ALA A 47 1.35 -9.25 14.38
C ALA A 47 1.16 -10.45 13.42
N GLY A 48 2.03 -10.60 12.41
CA GLY A 48 1.96 -11.71 11.44
C GLY A 48 0.86 -11.57 10.39
N VAL A 49 0.32 -10.35 10.19
CA VAL A 49 -0.68 -10.11 9.15
C VAL A 49 0.01 -10.09 7.78
N ASP A 50 -0.43 -10.99 6.89
CA ASP A 50 0.10 -11.08 5.53
C ASP A 50 -0.29 -9.85 4.67
N CYS A 51 0.61 -9.44 3.77
CA CYS A 51 0.40 -8.31 2.87
C CYS A 51 -0.89 -8.46 2.04
N SER A 52 -1.22 -9.68 1.63
CA SER A 52 -2.38 -10.00 0.80
C SER A 52 -3.70 -9.80 1.52
N ALA A 53 -3.72 -9.83 2.85
CA ALA A 53 -4.92 -9.56 3.64
C ALA A 53 -5.44 -8.13 3.39
N CYS A 54 -4.54 -7.16 3.16
CA CYS A 54 -4.88 -5.76 2.92
C CYS A 54 -4.81 -5.38 1.43
N HIS A 55 -3.76 -5.82 0.73
CA HIS A 55 -3.47 -5.40 -0.64
C HIS A 55 -3.96 -6.38 -1.71
N GLY A 56 -4.53 -7.53 -1.32
CA GLY A 56 -4.87 -8.61 -2.24
C GLY A 56 -3.63 -9.33 -2.78
N GLN A 57 -3.81 -10.19 -3.78
CA GLN A 57 -2.72 -11.00 -4.35
C GLN A 57 -1.80 -10.18 -5.28
N VAL A 58 -1.01 -9.25 -4.70
CA VAL A 58 -0.14 -8.33 -5.44
C VAL A 58 0.82 -9.06 -6.38
N ALA A 59 1.29 -10.25 -5.99
CA ALA A 59 2.19 -11.07 -6.81
C ALA A 59 1.65 -11.41 -8.20
N THR A 60 0.32 -11.49 -8.36
CA THR A 60 -0.34 -11.80 -9.63
C THR A 60 -1.02 -10.58 -10.26
N MET A 61 -0.89 -9.40 -9.67
CA MET A 61 -1.50 -8.17 -10.19
C MET A 61 -0.64 -7.58 -11.31
N ALA A 62 -1.19 -7.51 -12.53
CA ALA A 62 -0.56 -6.79 -13.63
C ALA A 62 -0.51 -5.26 -13.38
N ARG A 63 -1.50 -4.73 -12.66
CA ARG A 63 -1.56 -3.36 -12.15
C ARG A 63 -2.18 -3.39 -10.76
N VAL A 64 -1.62 -2.61 -9.84
CA VAL A 64 -2.10 -2.56 -8.45
C VAL A 64 -3.53 -2.03 -8.41
N THR A 65 -4.40 -2.74 -7.70
CA THR A 65 -5.79 -2.35 -7.39
C THR A 65 -6.02 -2.41 -5.88
N LYS A 66 -7.17 -1.95 -5.42
CA LYS A 66 -7.57 -2.08 -4.01
C LYS A 66 -8.05 -3.51 -3.75
N GLY A 67 -7.25 -4.30 -3.03
CA GLY A 67 -7.60 -5.67 -2.66
C GLY A 67 -8.66 -5.74 -1.55
N ALA A 68 -8.53 -4.87 -0.56
CA ALA A 68 -9.55 -4.63 0.47
C ALA A 68 -10.06 -3.19 0.40
N SER A 69 -11.22 -2.91 0.99
CA SER A 69 -11.77 -1.55 1.02
C SER A 69 -10.93 -0.59 1.88
N LEU A 70 -10.31 -1.12 2.95
CA LEU A 70 -9.59 -0.37 3.99
C LEU A 70 -10.40 0.79 4.59
N GLN A 71 -11.72 0.73 4.49
CA GLN A 71 -12.61 1.65 5.19
C GLN A 71 -12.69 1.25 6.67
N MET A 72 -13.07 2.20 7.53
CA MET A 72 -13.13 1.98 8.98
C MET A 72 -13.86 0.69 9.37
N GLY A 73 -14.98 0.35 8.71
CA GLY A 73 -15.71 -0.89 8.96
C GLY A 73 -14.84 -2.13 8.75
N TRP A 74 -14.13 -2.21 7.62
CA TRP A 74 -13.21 -3.30 7.33
C TRP A 74 -12.09 -3.40 8.36
N CYS A 75 -11.51 -2.26 8.77
CA CYS A 75 -10.46 -2.21 9.78
C CYS A 75 -10.99 -2.77 11.11
N ARG A 76 -12.14 -2.28 11.60
CA ARG A 76 -12.72 -2.74 12.86
C ARG A 76 -13.06 -4.22 12.84
N ASP A 77 -13.65 -4.70 11.75
CA ASP A 77 -14.01 -6.12 11.60
C ASP A 77 -12.76 -7.01 11.68
N CYS A 78 -11.66 -6.59 11.07
CA CYS A 78 -10.38 -7.29 11.15
C CYS A 78 -9.80 -7.27 12.58
N HIS A 79 -9.74 -6.10 13.21
CA HIS A 79 -9.26 -5.95 14.59
C HIS A 79 -10.10 -6.74 15.60
N GLN A 80 -11.42 -6.84 15.39
CA GLN A 80 -12.32 -7.63 16.23
C GLN A 80 -12.08 -9.14 16.06
N LYS A 81 -11.96 -9.62 14.81
CA LYS A 81 -11.73 -11.05 14.50
C LYS A 81 -10.41 -11.58 15.03
N LEU A 82 -9.37 -10.77 15.02
CA LEU A 82 -8.05 -11.16 15.52
C LEU A 82 -7.91 -10.98 17.03
N GLU A 83 -8.99 -10.63 17.74
CA GLU A 83 -8.98 -10.24 19.15
C GLU A 83 -7.85 -9.24 19.44
N GLY A 84 -7.62 -8.32 18.51
CA GLY A 84 -6.50 -7.41 18.53
C GLY A 84 -6.54 -6.59 19.80
N LYS A 85 -5.61 -6.85 20.73
CA LYS A 85 -5.53 -6.14 22.01
C LYS A 85 -5.39 -4.60 21.83
N ASN A 86 -4.94 -4.18 20.65
CA ASN A 86 -4.75 -2.79 20.26
C ASN A 86 -5.50 -2.49 18.94
N GLY A 87 -5.92 -1.23 18.74
CA GLY A 87 -6.53 -0.78 17.47
C GLY A 87 -8.07 -0.78 17.44
N GLN A 88 -8.72 -1.10 18.56
CA GLN A 88 -10.19 -1.03 18.68
C GLN A 88 -10.69 0.34 19.20
N GLN A 89 -9.83 1.11 19.86
CA GLN A 89 -10.16 2.45 20.34
C GLN A 89 -9.97 3.47 19.23
N CYS A 90 -10.89 4.43 19.13
CA CYS A 90 -10.85 5.49 18.10
C CYS A 90 -9.51 6.22 18.08
N SER A 91 -9.00 6.59 19.26
CA SER A 91 -7.74 7.32 19.46
C SER A 91 -6.48 6.54 19.08
N THR A 92 -6.57 5.22 18.87
CA THR A 92 -5.42 4.45 18.39
C THR A 92 -5.16 4.70 16.90
N CYS A 93 -6.20 5.04 16.15
CA CYS A 93 -6.15 5.26 14.70
C CYS A 93 -6.35 6.73 14.34
N HIS A 94 -7.11 7.47 15.13
CA HIS A 94 -7.42 8.87 14.91
C HIS A 94 -6.70 9.74 15.93
N ASN A 95 -5.91 10.70 15.45
CA ASN A 95 -5.33 11.75 16.29
C ASN A 95 -6.27 12.95 16.36
#